data_AF-A0A955EIM9-F1
#
_entry.id   AF-A0A955EIM9-F1
#
_cell.length_a   1.000
_cell.length_b   1.000
_cell.length_c   1.000
_cell.angle_alpha   90.00
_cell.angle_beta   90.00
_cell.angle_gamma   90.00
#
_symmetry.space_group_name_H-M   'P 1'
#
loop_
_entity.id
_entity.type
_entity.pdbx_description
1 polymer ?
#
loop_
_entity_poly.entity_id
_entity_poly.type
_entity_poly.pdbx_seq_one_letter_code
_entity_poly.pdbx_strand_id
1 'polypeptide(L)'
;MTVTDLDSYDMIMQVYSGNCSNLNPLFCLDEPEPMTGIFPVIGGTNYFFQIGDWGTSEGGGLTHFELEVSANNNDCFAAIDLGSGPVSTIFNNNVNLPDGPPGSCNASSAVTMQNAAWFRWTPDQSYEVHLRLSDIGGYDMVAVLYTGTCVSLFPIACLDEPEPMELDFTAQAGQTYYLQCGDWGTSPGGGETLLELEVSAYPDDCSSAQRIHLFEMVTIDNSVANSGAPSASCNSSSADDMDNDVWFKWNAPRDMLARLLVNPVTYDGVGAVYSGNCGSLNELGCADEPEPYSVLFNAISGRRYYFQVGDWGSAPAGGITDVQVIPGCPGDVNGDNHVNFDDLNIVLESWNTSVNPGEDGDVNGDGVVNFADLEIVNDLWGASCTF
;
A
#
# COMPACT_ATOMS: atom_id res chain seq x y z
N MET A 1 24.81 20.87 15.03
CA MET A 1 25.18 21.74 16.17
C MET A 1 26.38 22.59 15.80
N THR A 2 26.46 23.81 16.33
CA THR A 2 27.53 24.78 16.08
C THR A 2 27.94 25.41 17.40
N VAL A 3 29.25 25.55 17.63
CA VAL A 3 29.81 26.21 18.82
C VAL A 3 30.79 27.28 18.36
N THR A 4 30.57 28.52 18.82
CA THR A 4 31.38 29.68 18.46
C THR A 4 31.96 30.28 19.72
N ASP A 5 33.28 30.47 19.76
CA ASP A 5 33.93 31.29 20.77
C ASP A 5 33.75 32.77 20.42
N LEU A 6 33.35 33.56 21.42
CA LEU A 6 33.15 35.00 21.30
C LEU A 6 34.16 35.81 22.14
N ASP A 7 35.06 35.15 22.88
CA ASP A 7 36.00 35.75 23.84
C ASP A 7 37.48 35.36 23.60
N SER A 8 37.80 34.65 22.51
CA SER A 8 39.18 34.32 22.07
C SER A 8 39.96 33.42 23.05
N TYR A 9 39.35 32.32 23.48
CA TYR A 9 39.98 31.24 24.24
C TYR A 9 40.08 29.95 23.41
N ASP A 10 40.89 28.99 23.84
CA ASP A 10 41.15 27.77 23.08
C ASP A 10 40.02 26.76 23.35
N MET A 11 38.97 26.76 22.54
CA MET A 11 37.74 26.02 22.84
C MET A 11 37.80 24.57 22.39
N ILE A 12 37.47 23.65 23.31
CA ILE A 12 37.21 22.23 23.01
C ILE A 12 35.80 21.82 23.37
N MET A 13 35.27 20.86 22.64
CA MET A 13 33.96 20.28 22.90
C MET A 13 33.99 18.75 22.88
N GLN A 14 33.26 18.13 23.79
CA GLN A 14 32.99 16.70 23.80
C GLN A 14 31.49 16.43 23.92
N VAL A 15 31.00 15.50 23.09
CA VAL A 15 29.62 15.02 23.13
C VAL A 15 29.57 13.62 23.75
N TYR A 16 28.55 13.38 24.57
CA TYR A 16 28.32 12.11 25.24
C TYR A 16 26.86 11.65 25.10
N SER A 17 26.64 10.34 25.23
CA SER A 17 25.32 9.74 25.52
C SER A 17 25.29 9.10 26.91
N GLY A 18 24.10 8.75 27.40
CA GLY A 18 23.94 7.97 28.63
C GLY A 18 23.29 8.77 29.77
N ASN A 19 23.92 8.80 30.94
CA ASN A 19 23.43 9.56 32.09
C ASN A 19 24.60 10.20 32.86
N CYS A 20 24.30 11.16 33.75
CA CYS A 20 25.33 11.89 34.49
C CYS A 20 26.29 11.01 35.31
N SER A 21 25.89 9.76 35.63
CA SER A 21 26.72 8.81 36.39
C SER A 21 27.55 7.89 35.50
N ASN A 22 27.26 7.82 34.19
CA ASN A 22 27.96 7.00 33.22
C ASN A 22 27.81 7.60 31.82
N LEU A 23 28.72 8.53 31.48
CA LEU A 23 28.76 9.19 30.19
C LEU A 23 29.60 8.37 29.19
N ASN A 24 29.02 8.05 28.04
CA ASN A 24 29.70 7.38 26.95
C ASN A 24 30.12 8.41 25.89
N PRO A 25 31.43 8.63 25.66
CA PRO A 25 31.88 9.62 24.69
C PRO A 25 31.49 9.21 23.26
N LEU A 26 30.94 10.16 22.50
CA LEU A 26 30.59 9.98 21.09
C LEU A 26 31.70 10.54 20.19
N PHE A 27 32.00 11.84 20.30
CA PHE A 27 33.05 12.51 19.55
C PHE A 27 33.50 13.80 20.25
N CYS A 28 34.72 14.24 19.94
CA CYS A 28 35.25 15.55 20.31
C CYS A 28 35.34 16.45 19.08
N LEU A 29 35.23 17.74 19.31
CA LEU A 29 35.60 18.79 18.37
C LEU A 29 36.68 19.66 19.03
N ASP A 30 37.64 20.01 18.21
CA ASP A 30 38.71 20.97 18.43
C ASP A 30 38.90 21.69 17.08
N GLU A 31 39.41 22.91 17.09
CA GLU A 31 39.71 23.82 15.96
C GLU A 31 39.58 23.25 14.51
N PRO A 32 39.01 24.00 13.55
CA PRO A 32 38.84 25.46 13.57
C PRO A 32 37.50 25.95 14.13
N GLU A 33 37.50 27.17 14.69
CA GLU A 33 36.28 27.87 15.09
C GLU A 33 35.57 28.61 13.93
N PRO A 34 34.22 28.63 13.87
CA PRO A 34 33.28 27.92 14.76
C PRO A 34 33.30 26.41 14.53
N MET A 35 33.26 25.65 15.63
CA MET A 35 33.23 24.19 15.58
C MET A 35 31.82 23.69 15.22
N THR A 36 31.72 22.88 14.17
CA THR A 36 30.46 22.27 13.73
C THR A 36 30.49 20.75 13.86
N GLY A 37 29.40 20.17 14.37
CA GLY A 37 29.24 18.72 14.49
C GLY A 37 27.85 18.26 14.09
N ILE A 38 27.79 17.07 13.49
CA ILE A 38 26.55 16.35 13.17
C ILE A 38 26.69 14.93 13.69
N PHE A 39 25.68 14.46 14.41
CA PHE A 39 25.63 13.09 14.91
C PHE A 39 24.18 12.61 14.97
N PRO A 40 23.93 11.31 14.72
CA PRO A 40 22.59 10.75 14.84
C PRO A 40 22.11 10.77 16.29
N VAL A 41 20.83 11.07 16.49
CA VAL A 41 20.18 11.06 17.81
C VAL A 41 19.10 9.99 17.86
N ILE A 42 18.95 9.33 18.99
CA ILE A 42 17.92 8.31 19.24
C ILE A 42 16.86 8.92 20.15
N GLY A 43 15.60 8.88 19.74
CA GLY A 43 14.47 9.32 20.55
C GLY A 43 14.49 8.72 21.97
N GLY A 44 14.31 9.57 22.98
CA GLY A 44 14.34 9.14 24.39
C GLY A 44 15.73 8.94 25.00
N THR A 45 16.81 9.12 24.24
CA THR A 45 18.20 9.10 24.76
C THR A 45 18.64 10.48 25.23
N ASN A 46 19.32 10.55 26.39
CA ASN A 46 19.93 11.79 26.87
C ASN A 46 21.32 11.98 26.23
N TYR A 47 21.55 13.19 25.71
CA TYR A 47 22.83 13.64 25.18
C TYR A 47 23.39 14.78 26.02
N PHE A 48 24.70 14.74 26.26
CA PHE A 48 25.41 15.74 27.07
C PHE A 48 26.50 16.39 26.24
N PHE A 49 26.62 17.70 26.38
CA PHE A 49 27.58 18.53 25.67
C PHE A 49 28.49 19.19 26.70
N GLN A 50 29.77 18.89 26.66
CA GLN A 50 30.77 19.53 27.51
C GLN A 50 31.62 20.45 26.64
N ILE A 51 31.65 21.73 27.00
CA ILE A 51 32.46 22.76 26.35
C ILE A 51 33.43 23.31 27.40
N GLY A 52 34.70 23.46 27.04
CA GLY A 52 35.73 23.93 27.94
C GLY A 52 36.90 24.57 27.22
N ASP A 53 37.81 25.14 28.00
CA ASP A 53 39.09 25.67 27.55
C ASP A 53 40.13 24.54 27.47
N TRP A 54 40.99 24.60 26.46
CA TRP A 54 42.09 23.67 26.29
C TRP A 54 43.25 24.06 27.20
N GLY A 55 43.73 23.10 27.99
CA GLY A 55 44.95 23.26 28.78
C GLY A 55 44.80 22.87 30.25
N THR A 56 45.74 23.32 31.07
CA THR A 56 45.84 22.96 32.50
C THR A 56 45.53 24.10 33.46
N SER A 57 45.35 25.32 32.93
CA SER A 57 44.93 26.49 33.70
C SER A 57 43.42 26.65 33.62
N GLU A 58 42.83 27.25 34.66
CA GLU A 58 41.44 27.71 34.55
C GLU A 58 41.37 28.81 33.48
N GLY A 59 40.44 28.65 32.53
CA GLY A 59 40.19 29.58 31.44
C GLY A 59 38.74 29.48 30.96
N GLY A 60 38.51 29.80 29.70
CA GLY A 60 37.19 29.87 29.07
C GLY A 60 36.68 31.31 28.93
N GLY A 61 35.61 31.46 28.16
CA GLY A 61 35.03 32.75 27.83
C GLY A 61 33.57 32.62 27.36
N LEU A 62 33.03 33.71 26.84
CA LEU A 62 31.69 33.77 26.27
C LEU A 62 31.58 32.82 25.07
N THR A 63 30.78 31.78 25.24
CA THR A 63 30.48 30.79 24.21
C THR A 63 29.08 30.99 23.66
N HIS A 64 28.92 30.91 22.34
CA HIS A 64 27.62 30.70 21.70
C HIS A 64 27.46 29.25 21.28
N PHE A 65 26.45 28.58 21.83
CA PHE A 65 26.09 27.20 21.48
C PHE A 65 24.74 27.19 20.78
N GLU A 66 24.70 26.67 19.57
CA GLU A 66 23.49 26.47 18.79
C GLU A 66 23.30 24.98 18.48
N LEU A 67 22.17 24.44 18.94
CA LEU A 67 21.74 23.10 18.61
C LEU A 67 20.51 23.19 17.70
N GLU A 68 20.74 23.00 16.42
CA GLU A 68 19.68 22.72 15.48
C GLU A 68 19.44 21.21 15.45
N VAL A 69 18.21 20.81 15.77
CA VAL A 69 17.71 19.46 15.50
C VAL A 69 16.91 19.60 14.22
N SER A 70 17.50 19.21 13.09
CA SER A 70 16.70 18.99 11.89
C SER A 70 15.79 17.81 12.21
N ALA A 71 14.50 18.06 12.41
CA ALA A 71 13.47 17.03 12.40
C ALA A 71 13.36 16.49 10.97
N ASN A 72 14.42 15.85 10.49
CA ASN A 72 14.34 15.10 9.27
C ASN A 72 13.76 13.76 9.66
N ASN A 73 12.75 13.35 8.93
CA ASN A 73 12.18 12.02 8.97
C ASN A 73 13.14 10.97 8.41
N ASN A 74 14.39 10.99 8.86
CA ASN A 74 15.49 10.18 8.37
C ASN A 74 15.46 8.75 8.85
N ASP A 75 14.57 8.41 9.78
CA ASP A 75 14.37 7.04 10.22
C ASP A 75 12.90 6.78 10.57
N CYS A 76 12.54 5.51 10.67
CA CYS A 76 11.18 5.09 10.99
C CYS A 76 10.66 5.64 12.33
N PHE A 77 11.53 5.80 13.35
CA PHE A 77 11.11 6.32 14.66
C PHE A 77 10.81 7.82 14.63
N ALA A 78 11.47 8.54 13.73
CA ALA A 78 11.29 9.97 13.46
C ALA A 78 10.31 10.23 12.29
N ALA A 79 9.57 9.21 11.82
CA ALA A 79 8.63 9.34 10.72
C ALA A 79 7.61 10.48 10.97
N ILE A 80 7.37 11.30 9.94
CA ILE A 80 6.35 12.36 9.99
C ILE A 80 4.97 11.71 10.07
N ASP A 81 4.17 12.16 11.03
CA ASP A 81 2.80 11.71 11.20
C ASP A 81 1.87 12.43 10.21
N LEU A 82 1.28 11.67 9.30
CA LEU A 82 0.35 12.18 8.29
C LEU A 82 -1.10 12.22 8.79
N GLY A 83 -1.37 11.75 10.02
CA GLY A 83 -2.72 11.68 10.58
C GLY A 83 -3.48 10.41 10.19
N SER A 84 -4.82 10.53 10.11
CA SER A 84 -5.74 9.40 9.90
C SER A 84 -6.57 9.46 8.62
N GLY A 85 -6.61 10.61 7.93
CA GLY A 85 -7.46 10.83 6.77
C GLY A 85 -6.67 11.00 5.47
N PRO A 86 -7.26 11.64 4.45
CA PRO A 86 -6.57 11.92 3.19
C PRO A 86 -5.43 12.93 3.39
N VAL A 87 -4.40 12.81 2.57
CA VAL A 87 -3.16 13.60 2.64
C VAL A 87 -2.84 14.17 1.27
N SER A 88 -2.43 15.44 1.23
CA SER A 88 -1.75 16.02 0.07
C SER A 88 -0.68 16.96 0.61
N THR A 89 0.59 16.59 0.44
CA THR A 89 1.72 17.36 0.96
C THR A 89 2.94 17.23 0.07
N ILE A 90 3.79 18.25 0.09
CA ILE A 90 5.10 18.23 -0.56
C ILE A 90 6.15 18.04 0.53
N PHE A 91 7.14 17.18 0.27
CA PHE A 91 8.34 17.08 1.09
C PHE A 91 9.59 17.19 0.22
N ASN A 92 10.72 17.49 0.84
CA ASN A 92 12.02 17.51 0.19
C ASN A 92 13.01 16.69 1.03
N ASN A 93 13.64 15.69 0.42
CA ASN A 93 14.58 14.78 1.09
C ASN A 93 16.05 14.98 0.66
N ASN A 94 16.40 16.09 0.00
CA ASN A 94 17.76 16.38 -0.51
C ASN A 94 18.88 16.26 0.53
N VAL A 95 18.55 16.50 1.81
CA VAL A 95 19.48 16.49 2.94
C VAL A 95 19.25 15.32 3.90
N ASN A 96 18.33 14.41 3.56
CA ASN A 96 18.05 13.25 4.38
C ASN A 96 19.24 12.27 4.33
N LEU A 97 19.48 11.60 5.45
CA LEU A 97 20.52 10.57 5.52
C LEU A 97 20.00 9.26 4.92
N PRO A 98 20.90 8.38 4.45
CA PRO A 98 20.49 7.05 4.07
C PRO A 98 19.99 6.26 5.28
N ASP A 99 18.88 5.55 5.13
CA ASP A 99 18.30 4.71 6.18
C ASP A 99 17.46 3.57 5.58
N GLY A 100 17.16 2.60 6.44
CA GLY A 100 16.24 1.51 6.14
C GLY A 100 16.77 0.55 5.08
N PRO A 101 16.03 -0.54 4.84
CA PRO A 101 16.29 -1.37 3.67
C PRO A 101 16.02 -0.56 2.39
N PRO A 102 16.74 -0.86 1.28
CA PRO A 102 16.60 -0.11 0.04
C PRO A 102 15.27 -0.36 -0.71
N GLY A 103 14.50 -1.37 -0.33
CA GLY A 103 13.35 -1.87 -1.10
C GLY A 103 13.76 -2.90 -2.17
N SER A 104 12.83 -3.79 -2.54
CA SER A 104 13.09 -4.84 -3.54
C SER A 104 13.15 -4.33 -4.99
N CYS A 105 12.58 -3.16 -5.23
CA CYS A 105 12.53 -2.47 -6.52
C CYS A 105 13.75 -1.57 -6.75
N ASN A 106 14.59 -1.35 -5.73
CA ASN A 106 15.80 -0.55 -5.85
C ASN A 106 16.94 -1.34 -6.51
N ALA A 107 18.03 -0.66 -6.90
CA ALA A 107 19.21 -1.27 -7.50
C ALA A 107 19.76 -2.40 -6.61
N SER A 108 20.12 -3.53 -7.22
CA SER A 108 20.67 -4.68 -6.48
C SER A 108 21.97 -4.39 -5.71
N SER A 109 22.65 -3.30 -6.05
CA SER A 109 23.86 -2.83 -5.35
C SER A 109 23.57 -1.92 -4.15
N ALA A 110 22.34 -1.44 -4.00
CA ALA A 110 21.92 -0.64 -2.86
C ALA A 110 21.80 -1.55 -1.62
N VAL A 111 22.32 -1.08 -0.50
CA VAL A 111 22.22 -1.77 0.80
C VAL A 111 21.35 -1.00 1.80
N THR A 112 21.10 0.28 1.51
CA THR A 112 20.22 1.19 2.24
C THR A 112 19.58 2.14 1.23
N MET A 113 18.41 2.67 1.55
CA MET A 113 17.79 3.70 0.71
C MET A 113 18.52 5.03 0.92
N GLN A 114 18.95 5.69 -0.16
CA GLN A 114 19.59 7.00 -0.05
C GLN A 114 18.52 8.08 0.16
N ASN A 115 18.85 9.17 0.87
CA ASN A 115 17.93 10.28 1.13
C ASN A 115 16.57 9.81 1.72
N ALA A 116 16.59 8.85 2.64
CA ALA A 116 15.38 8.21 3.13
C ALA A 116 14.50 9.19 3.92
N ALA A 117 13.25 9.34 3.48
CA ALA A 117 12.22 10.13 4.13
C ALA A 117 11.10 9.18 4.59
N TRP A 118 10.81 9.20 5.88
CA TRP A 118 9.84 8.32 6.52
C TRP A 118 8.56 9.05 6.89
N PHE A 119 7.44 8.42 6.62
CA PHE A 119 6.12 8.88 7.01
C PHE A 119 5.39 7.76 7.72
N ARG A 120 4.52 8.11 8.65
CA ARG A 120 3.57 7.18 9.25
C ARG A 120 2.15 7.70 9.08
N TRP A 121 1.23 6.78 8.91
CA TRP A 121 -0.19 7.08 8.77
C TRP A 121 -0.99 5.99 9.47
N THR A 122 -1.99 6.39 10.25
CA THR A 122 -2.81 5.48 11.06
C THR A 122 -4.27 5.86 10.88
N PRO A 123 -5.02 5.16 10.02
CA PRO A 123 -6.39 5.52 9.74
C PRO A 123 -7.29 5.26 10.95
N ASP A 124 -8.30 6.10 11.12
CA ASP A 124 -9.28 6.01 12.21
C ASP A 124 -10.44 5.04 11.89
N GLN A 125 -10.55 4.64 10.63
CA GLN A 125 -11.47 3.63 10.12
C GLN A 125 -10.82 2.86 8.97
N SER A 126 -11.44 1.79 8.47
CA SER A 126 -10.90 1.10 7.30
C SER A 126 -11.18 1.93 6.04
N TYR A 127 -10.20 2.01 5.16
CA TYR A 127 -10.24 2.81 3.93
C TYR A 127 -9.76 2.00 2.74
N GLU A 128 -10.35 2.23 1.57
CA GLU A 128 -9.63 2.01 0.32
C GLU A 128 -8.73 3.22 0.09
N VAL A 129 -7.45 2.96 -0.17
CA VAL A 129 -6.41 3.99 -0.31
C VAL A 129 -5.84 3.97 -1.70
N HIS A 130 -5.81 5.14 -2.35
CA HIS A 130 -5.03 5.41 -3.54
C HIS A 130 -3.85 6.30 -3.16
N LEU A 131 -2.65 5.70 -3.09
CA LEU A 131 -1.39 6.40 -2.84
C LEU A 131 -0.78 6.80 -4.17
N ARG A 132 -0.42 8.07 -4.31
CA ARG A 132 0.26 8.63 -5.48
C ARG A 132 1.48 9.42 -5.04
N LEU A 133 2.62 9.12 -5.65
CA LEU A 133 3.90 9.79 -5.41
C LEU A 133 4.40 10.36 -6.73
N SER A 134 4.53 11.69 -6.79
CA SER A 134 5.06 12.38 -7.98
C SER A 134 6.36 13.08 -7.63
N ASP A 135 7.46 12.64 -8.25
CA ASP A 135 8.69 13.44 -8.23
C ASP A 135 8.44 14.74 -9.00
N ILE A 136 8.72 15.86 -8.35
CA ILE A 136 8.68 17.20 -8.94
C ILE A 136 10.05 17.90 -8.87
N GLY A 137 11.03 17.28 -8.19
CA GLY A 137 12.41 17.75 -8.03
C GLY A 137 13.40 17.17 -9.05
N GLY A 138 13.03 16.13 -9.80
CA GLY A 138 13.83 15.54 -10.88
C GLY A 138 14.91 14.57 -10.39
N TYR A 139 14.54 13.65 -9.50
CA TYR A 139 15.40 12.58 -8.99
C TYR A 139 14.75 11.20 -9.22
N ASP A 140 15.55 10.14 -9.12
CA ASP A 140 15.10 8.78 -9.39
C ASP A 140 14.43 8.21 -8.13
N MET A 141 13.13 8.43 -7.99
CA MET A 141 12.42 8.16 -6.75
C MET A 141 12.00 6.70 -6.63
N VAL A 142 12.39 6.05 -5.54
CA VAL A 142 11.81 4.78 -5.09
C VAL A 142 11.07 4.96 -3.76
N ALA A 143 10.04 4.14 -3.54
CA ALA A 143 9.32 4.11 -2.29
C ALA A 143 8.94 2.69 -1.83
N VAL A 144 8.77 2.52 -0.53
CA VAL A 144 8.31 1.26 0.04
C VAL A 144 7.25 1.54 1.11
N LEU A 145 6.10 0.88 0.97
CA LEU A 145 5.05 0.88 1.98
C LEU A 145 5.22 -0.33 2.90
N TYR A 146 5.20 -0.11 4.21
CA TYR A 146 5.33 -1.13 5.23
C TYR A 146 4.14 -1.15 6.19
N THR A 147 3.95 -2.30 6.84
CA THR A 147 3.20 -2.45 8.10
C THR A 147 4.12 -2.96 9.21
N GLY A 148 3.58 -3.14 10.42
CA GLY A 148 4.30 -3.63 11.59
C GLY A 148 4.78 -2.49 12.50
N THR A 149 6.02 -2.59 12.98
CA THR A 149 6.64 -1.59 13.86
C THR A 149 8.05 -1.29 13.40
N CYS A 150 8.66 -0.16 13.79
CA CYS A 150 10.02 0.18 13.38
C CYS A 150 11.10 -0.84 13.77
N VAL A 151 10.82 -1.77 14.69
CA VAL A 151 11.72 -2.88 15.04
C VAL A 151 11.45 -4.16 14.25
N SER A 152 10.35 -4.23 13.52
CA SER A 152 9.92 -5.36 12.70
C SER A 152 8.92 -4.86 11.64
N LEU A 153 9.46 -4.29 10.56
CA LEU A 153 8.68 -3.82 9.41
C LEU A 153 8.44 -4.97 8.43
N PHE A 154 7.23 -5.04 7.88
CA PHE A 154 6.85 -5.98 6.83
C PHE A 154 6.50 -5.20 5.56
N PRO A 155 7.25 -5.35 4.45
CA PRO A 155 6.95 -4.64 3.22
C PRO A 155 5.62 -5.13 2.63
N ILE A 156 4.77 -4.18 2.26
CA ILE A 156 3.52 -4.40 1.52
C ILE A 156 3.79 -4.28 0.03
N ALA A 157 4.42 -3.18 -0.38
CA ALA A 157 4.69 -2.88 -1.78
C ALA A 157 5.96 -2.04 -1.90
N CYS A 158 6.69 -2.28 -2.98
CA CYS A 158 7.80 -1.45 -3.43
C CYS A 158 7.36 -0.76 -4.72
N LEU A 159 7.59 0.53 -4.80
CA LEU A 159 7.19 1.41 -5.87
C LEU A 159 8.44 1.98 -6.52
N ASP A 160 8.50 1.83 -7.83
CA ASP A 160 9.52 2.36 -8.73
C ASP A 160 8.81 2.75 -10.04
N GLU A 161 9.54 3.35 -10.99
CA GLU A 161 9.06 3.84 -12.29
C GLU A 161 7.94 2.99 -12.95
N PRO A 162 7.00 3.64 -13.68
CA PRO A 162 7.01 5.05 -14.11
C PRO A 162 6.35 6.02 -13.11
N GLU A 163 6.75 7.29 -13.14
CA GLU A 163 6.08 8.36 -12.40
C GLU A 163 4.80 8.87 -13.09
N PRO A 164 3.77 9.26 -12.33
CA PRO A 164 3.66 9.12 -10.87
C PRO A 164 3.55 7.65 -10.46
N MET A 165 4.22 7.29 -9.38
CA MET A 165 4.08 5.95 -8.81
C MET A 165 2.75 5.87 -8.07
N GLU A 166 1.97 4.84 -8.37
CA GLU A 166 0.62 4.68 -7.83
C GLU A 166 0.43 3.30 -7.17
N LEU A 167 -0.25 3.28 -6.04
CA LEU A 167 -0.57 2.06 -5.29
C LEU A 167 -1.99 2.12 -4.74
N ASP A 168 -2.80 1.13 -5.12
CA ASP A 168 -4.09 0.86 -4.50
C ASP A 168 -3.95 -0.21 -3.42
N PHE A 169 -4.37 0.08 -2.18
CA PHE A 169 -4.41 -0.91 -1.09
C PHE A 169 -5.55 -0.65 -0.10
N THR A 170 -5.95 -1.69 0.62
CA THR A 170 -6.95 -1.60 1.70
C THR A 170 -6.25 -1.35 3.04
N ALA A 171 -6.60 -0.25 3.68
CA ALA A 171 -6.09 0.12 5.00
C ALA A 171 -7.06 -0.29 6.11
N GLN A 172 -6.55 -0.85 7.20
CA GLN A 172 -7.35 -1.27 8.34
C GLN A 172 -7.36 -0.22 9.45
N ALA A 173 -8.54 0.04 10.04
CA ALA A 173 -8.69 0.95 11.16
C ALA A 173 -7.67 0.69 12.29
N GLY A 174 -6.93 1.72 12.69
CA GLY A 174 -5.93 1.66 13.76
C GLY A 174 -4.61 0.94 13.40
N GLN A 175 -4.49 0.33 12.22
CA GLN A 175 -3.22 -0.24 11.74
C GLN A 175 -2.30 0.90 11.28
N THR A 176 -1.07 0.96 11.80
CA THR A 176 -0.09 1.96 11.33
C THR A 176 0.63 1.46 10.10
N TYR A 177 0.71 2.32 9.09
CA TYR A 177 1.46 2.13 7.86
C TYR A 177 2.65 3.08 7.86
N TYR A 178 3.79 2.61 7.36
CA TYR A 178 5.00 3.42 7.21
C TYR A 178 5.37 3.52 5.75
N LEU A 179 5.58 4.73 5.25
CA LEU A 179 6.06 4.98 3.89
C LEU A 179 7.50 5.48 3.96
N GLN A 180 8.40 4.78 3.30
CA GLN A 180 9.79 5.20 3.10
C GLN A 180 9.96 5.64 1.65
N CYS A 181 10.41 6.87 1.43
CA CYS A 181 10.71 7.40 0.10
C CYS A 181 12.18 7.81 0.02
N GLY A 182 12.85 7.52 -1.08
CA GLY A 182 14.27 7.85 -1.25
C GLY A 182 14.71 7.76 -2.69
N ASP A 183 16.02 7.92 -2.90
CA ASP A 183 16.63 7.90 -4.23
C ASP A 183 17.07 6.49 -4.63
N TRP A 184 17.00 6.21 -5.93
CA TRP A 184 17.39 4.94 -6.51
C TRP A 184 18.91 4.79 -6.56
N GLY A 185 19.40 3.59 -6.28
CA GLY A 185 20.81 3.27 -6.37
C GLY A 185 21.62 3.63 -5.12
N THR A 186 22.87 4.04 -5.32
CA THR A 186 23.86 4.22 -4.25
C THR A 186 24.38 5.65 -4.14
N SER A 187 24.03 6.51 -5.07
CA SER A 187 24.42 7.93 -5.05
C SER A 187 23.28 8.73 -4.45
N PRO A 188 23.52 9.57 -3.44
CA PRO A 188 22.51 10.49 -2.93
C PRO A 188 22.14 11.52 -4.00
N GLY A 189 20.85 11.72 -4.23
CA GLY A 189 20.35 12.59 -5.27
C GLY A 189 18.91 13.05 -5.11
N GLY A 190 18.30 12.88 -3.92
CA GLY A 190 16.90 13.16 -3.57
C GLY A 190 16.27 14.44 -4.15
N GLY A 191 15.00 14.69 -3.85
CA GLY A 191 14.26 15.80 -4.46
C GLY A 191 13.00 16.22 -3.72
N GLU A 192 12.25 17.10 -4.36
CA GLU A 192 10.90 17.45 -3.97
C GLU A 192 9.91 16.41 -4.50
N THR A 193 9.02 15.93 -3.63
CA THR A 193 8.01 14.93 -3.97
C THR A 193 6.65 15.40 -3.48
N LEU A 194 5.65 15.30 -4.35
CA LEU A 194 4.24 15.40 -4.00
C LEU A 194 3.74 14.02 -3.54
N LEU A 195 3.34 13.94 -2.28
CA LEU A 195 2.71 12.78 -1.66
C LEU A 195 1.21 13.03 -1.53
N GLU A 196 0.43 12.18 -2.20
CA GLU A 196 -1.02 12.19 -2.16
C GLU A 196 -1.53 10.84 -1.67
N LEU A 197 -2.35 10.85 -0.63
CA LEU A 197 -3.03 9.68 -0.09
C LEU A 197 -4.51 10.01 -0.11
N GLU A 198 -5.21 9.51 -1.14
CA GLU A 198 -6.65 9.62 -1.24
C GLU A 198 -7.29 8.43 -0.54
N VAL A 199 -8.36 8.68 0.24
CA VAL A 199 -9.06 7.62 0.98
C VAL A 199 -10.54 7.63 0.66
N SER A 200 -11.14 6.44 0.56
CA SER A 200 -12.59 6.29 0.62
C SER A 200 -13.02 5.40 1.77
N ALA A 201 -13.91 5.95 2.60
CA ALA A 201 -14.50 5.31 3.78
C ALA A 201 -15.39 4.12 3.44
N TYR A 202 -15.90 4.10 2.22
CA TYR A 202 -17.00 3.26 1.82
C TYR A 202 -17.02 3.15 0.30
N PRO A 203 -17.23 1.96 -0.27
CA PRO A 203 -17.13 1.77 -1.71
C PRO A 203 -18.43 2.18 -2.41
N ASP A 204 -18.82 3.44 -2.28
CA ASP A 204 -20.12 3.98 -2.70
C ASP A 204 -20.14 4.44 -4.17
N ASP A 205 -19.00 4.35 -4.85
CA ASP A 205 -18.88 4.64 -6.27
C ASP A 205 -17.74 3.85 -6.90
N CYS A 206 -17.68 3.84 -8.24
CA CYS A 206 -16.63 3.07 -8.92
C CYS A 206 -15.21 3.57 -8.63
N SER A 207 -15.02 4.86 -8.29
CA SER A 207 -13.69 5.42 -7.95
C SER A 207 -13.20 4.93 -6.59
N SER A 208 -14.12 4.74 -5.66
CA SER A 208 -13.90 4.22 -4.31
C SER A 208 -14.07 2.71 -4.19
N ALA A 209 -14.30 2.02 -5.31
CA ALA A 209 -14.59 0.60 -5.36
C ALA A 209 -13.61 -0.23 -4.53
N GLN A 210 -14.14 -1.06 -3.64
CA GLN A 210 -13.37 -1.94 -2.78
C GLN A 210 -12.62 -2.99 -3.59
N ARG A 211 -11.32 -3.12 -3.37
CA ARG A 211 -10.56 -4.20 -3.99
C ARG A 211 -11.02 -5.55 -3.45
N ILE A 212 -11.23 -6.50 -4.36
CA ILE A 212 -11.46 -7.91 -4.03
C ILE A 212 -10.42 -8.76 -4.76
N HIS A 213 -9.98 -9.85 -4.14
CA HIS A 213 -9.07 -10.84 -4.71
C HIS A 213 -9.82 -12.09 -5.19
N LEU A 214 -9.20 -12.88 -6.07
CA LEU A 214 -9.78 -14.14 -6.52
C LEU A 214 -9.94 -15.09 -5.30
N PHE A 215 -11.08 -15.76 -5.18
CA PHE A 215 -11.50 -16.58 -4.04
C PHE A 215 -11.76 -15.84 -2.72
N GLU A 216 -11.47 -14.54 -2.62
CA GLU A 216 -11.80 -13.75 -1.44
C GLU A 216 -13.31 -13.51 -1.35
N MET A 217 -13.90 -13.85 -0.20
CA MET A 217 -15.27 -13.48 0.12
C MET A 217 -15.26 -12.18 0.91
N VAL A 218 -15.97 -11.18 0.40
CA VAL A 218 -16.18 -9.90 1.06
C VAL A 218 -17.63 -9.80 1.53
N THR A 219 -17.83 -9.54 2.81
CA THR A 219 -19.14 -9.23 3.40
C THR A 219 -19.20 -7.74 3.72
N ILE A 220 -20.20 -7.04 3.19
CA ILE A 220 -20.43 -5.62 3.46
C ILE A 220 -21.91 -5.37 3.80
N ASP A 221 -22.16 -4.40 4.69
CA ASP A 221 -23.49 -3.87 4.93
C ASP A 221 -23.67 -2.62 4.04
N ASN A 222 -24.43 -2.73 2.95
CA ASN A 222 -24.71 -1.63 2.01
C ASN A 222 -25.84 -0.68 2.45
N SER A 223 -26.38 -0.80 3.67
CA SER A 223 -27.54 -0.01 4.12
C SER A 223 -27.29 1.50 4.28
N VAL A 224 -26.03 1.94 4.30
CA VAL A 224 -25.63 3.36 4.37
C VAL A 224 -25.09 3.90 3.05
N ALA A 225 -24.99 3.05 2.02
CA ALA A 225 -24.63 3.44 0.67
C ALA A 225 -25.63 4.45 0.11
N ASN A 226 -25.17 5.40 -0.71
CA ASN A 226 -26.04 6.22 -1.52
C ASN A 226 -26.47 5.44 -2.78
N SER A 227 -27.27 6.07 -3.63
CA SER A 227 -27.54 5.56 -4.97
C SER A 227 -26.58 6.18 -5.98
N GLY A 228 -26.08 5.33 -6.88
CA GLY A 228 -25.06 5.67 -7.86
C GLY A 228 -25.40 5.20 -9.27
N ALA A 229 -25.00 6.01 -10.24
CA ALA A 229 -25.07 5.67 -11.65
C ALA A 229 -23.80 4.90 -12.09
N PRO A 230 -23.89 4.02 -13.11
CA PRO A 230 -25.07 3.68 -13.90
C PRO A 230 -25.97 2.64 -13.22
N SER A 231 -27.26 2.62 -13.53
CA SER A 231 -28.10 1.46 -13.25
C SER A 231 -27.72 0.28 -14.17
N ALA A 232 -27.64 -0.92 -13.60
CA ALA A 232 -27.51 -2.16 -14.37
C ALA A 232 -28.70 -2.36 -15.34
N SER A 233 -28.44 -3.00 -16.49
CA SER A 233 -29.46 -3.22 -17.53
C SER A 233 -30.60 -4.16 -17.12
N CYS A 234 -30.42 -4.98 -16.09
CA CYS A 234 -31.41 -5.87 -15.49
C CYS A 234 -32.07 -5.29 -14.23
N ASN A 235 -31.79 -4.03 -13.88
CA ASN A 235 -32.56 -3.37 -12.83
C ASN A 235 -34.00 -3.06 -13.32
N SER A 236 -34.88 -2.67 -12.40
CA SER A 236 -36.23 -2.24 -12.73
C SER A 236 -36.23 -1.11 -13.76
N SER A 237 -37.09 -1.22 -14.78
CA SER A 237 -37.30 -0.16 -15.78
C SER A 237 -37.79 1.18 -15.21
N SER A 238 -38.23 1.21 -13.94
CA SER A 238 -38.65 2.42 -13.22
C SER A 238 -37.60 2.96 -12.25
N ALA A 239 -36.47 2.28 -12.10
CA ALA A 239 -35.34 2.75 -11.31
C ALA A 239 -34.48 3.69 -12.17
N ASP A 240 -34.08 4.82 -11.61
CA ASP A 240 -33.14 5.73 -12.27
C ASP A 240 -31.69 5.29 -12.05
N ASP A 241 -31.40 4.65 -10.89
CA ASP A 241 -30.08 4.17 -10.46
C ASP A 241 -30.21 2.80 -9.75
N MET A 242 -29.07 2.14 -9.48
CA MET A 242 -29.03 1.06 -8.49
C MET A 242 -28.91 1.70 -7.10
N ASP A 243 -29.90 1.46 -6.27
CA ASP A 243 -29.97 2.08 -4.97
C ASP A 243 -29.05 1.39 -3.95
N ASN A 244 -28.53 2.13 -2.96
CA ASN A 244 -27.63 1.58 -1.95
C ASN A 244 -26.45 0.80 -2.57
N ASP A 245 -25.90 1.26 -3.69
CA ASP A 245 -24.96 0.48 -4.46
C ASP A 245 -23.54 0.54 -3.89
N VAL A 246 -22.93 -0.62 -3.77
CA VAL A 246 -21.53 -0.78 -3.41
C VAL A 246 -20.74 -1.30 -4.60
N TRP A 247 -19.51 -0.81 -4.71
CA TRP A 247 -18.64 -1.05 -5.84
C TRP A 247 -17.42 -1.87 -5.44
N PHE A 248 -17.02 -2.80 -6.29
CA PHE A 248 -15.80 -3.57 -6.11
C PHE A 248 -14.93 -3.49 -7.35
N LYS A 249 -13.61 -3.60 -7.19
CA LYS A 249 -12.66 -3.68 -8.30
C LYS A 249 -11.78 -4.91 -8.19
N TRP A 250 -11.52 -5.55 -9.32
CA TRP A 250 -10.68 -6.75 -9.40
C TRP A 250 -9.80 -6.69 -10.64
N ASN A 251 -8.50 -6.98 -10.47
CA ASN A 251 -7.58 -7.14 -11.58
C ASN A 251 -7.49 -8.64 -11.91
N ALA A 252 -7.78 -9.00 -13.16
CA ALA A 252 -7.72 -10.38 -13.59
C ALA A 252 -6.27 -10.89 -13.61
N PRO A 253 -5.94 -11.99 -12.93
CA PRO A 253 -4.57 -12.51 -12.91
C PRO A 253 -4.19 -13.15 -14.26
N ARG A 254 -5.16 -13.77 -14.92
CA ARG A 254 -4.99 -14.44 -16.22
C ARG A 254 -6.22 -14.27 -17.10
N ASP A 255 -6.09 -14.64 -18.36
CA ASP A 255 -7.24 -14.87 -19.23
C ASP A 255 -8.03 -16.03 -18.64
N MET A 256 -9.33 -15.86 -18.45
CA MET A 256 -10.20 -16.91 -17.88
C MET A 256 -11.67 -16.56 -18.05
N LEU A 257 -12.52 -17.58 -18.00
CA LEU A 257 -13.91 -17.38 -17.64
C LEU A 257 -14.01 -17.12 -16.14
N ALA A 258 -14.40 -15.90 -15.76
CA ALA A 258 -14.62 -15.49 -14.37
C ALA A 258 -16.12 -15.50 -14.02
N ARG A 259 -16.41 -15.78 -12.75
CA ARG A 259 -17.76 -15.75 -12.18
C ARG A 259 -17.79 -14.81 -10.98
N LEU A 260 -18.58 -13.75 -11.09
CA LEU A 260 -19.01 -12.98 -9.92
C LEU A 260 -20.15 -13.74 -9.23
N LEU A 261 -20.00 -14.03 -7.96
CA LEU A 261 -21.03 -14.56 -7.08
C LEU A 261 -21.50 -13.45 -6.15
N VAL A 262 -22.80 -13.26 -6.03
CA VAL A 262 -23.40 -12.25 -5.14
C VAL A 262 -24.54 -12.88 -4.36
N ASN A 263 -24.56 -12.64 -3.05
CA ASN A 263 -25.59 -13.08 -2.14
C ASN A 263 -26.10 -11.89 -1.31
N PRO A 264 -27.13 -11.18 -1.78
CA PRO A 264 -27.90 -10.23 -0.98
C PRO A 264 -28.69 -11.02 0.06
N VAL A 265 -28.38 -10.84 1.36
CA VAL A 265 -28.97 -11.66 2.43
C VAL A 265 -30.30 -11.10 2.93
N THR A 266 -30.45 -9.78 2.88
CA THR A 266 -31.52 -9.07 3.60
C THR A 266 -32.40 -8.19 2.70
N TYR A 267 -32.14 -8.16 1.40
CA TYR A 267 -32.81 -7.31 0.42
C TYR A 267 -32.83 -7.98 -0.96
N ASP A 268 -33.60 -7.41 -1.90
CA ASP A 268 -33.70 -7.85 -3.31
C ASP A 268 -32.57 -7.18 -4.07
N GLY A 269 -31.57 -7.96 -4.49
CA GLY A 269 -30.32 -7.38 -4.98
C GLY A 269 -30.17 -7.50 -6.48
N VAL A 270 -29.59 -6.47 -7.10
CA VAL A 270 -29.12 -6.50 -8.48
C VAL A 270 -27.61 -6.31 -8.50
N GLY A 271 -26.92 -7.03 -9.37
CA GLY A 271 -25.47 -6.97 -9.51
C GLY A 271 -25.04 -6.93 -10.96
N ALA A 272 -24.02 -6.13 -11.27
CA ALA A 272 -23.48 -5.97 -12.61
C ALA A 272 -21.96 -6.03 -12.65
N VAL A 273 -21.43 -6.51 -13.77
CA VAL A 273 -19.99 -6.54 -14.08
C VAL A 273 -19.70 -5.55 -15.19
N TYR A 274 -18.68 -4.72 -15.00
CA TYR A 274 -18.25 -3.72 -15.95
C TYR A 274 -16.76 -3.86 -16.30
N SER A 275 -16.42 -3.36 -17.48
CA SER A 275 -15.04 -3.08 -17.90
C SER A 275 -14.88 -1.63 -18.33
N GLY A 276 -13.63 -1.17 -18.49
CA GLY A 276 -13.32 0.21 -18.86
C GLY A 276 -12.91 1.03 -17.65
N ASN A 277 -13.08 2.34 -17.72
CA ASN A 277 -12.73 3.27 -16.65
C ASN A 277 -14.00 3.93 -16.09
N CYS A 278 -13.93 4.35 -14.83
CA CYS A 278 -14.95 5.22 -14.24
C CYS A 278 -15.30 6.39 -15.16
N GLY A 279 -16.60 6.67 -15.31
CA GLY A 279 -17.14 7.67 -16.24
C GLY A 279 -17.34 7.18 -17.70
N SER A 280 -16.85 5.99 -18.06
CA SER A 280 -17.07 5.37 -19.38
C SER A 280 -17.09 3.83 -19.27
N LEU A 281 -17.77 3.30 -18.26
CA LEU A 281 -17.89 1.85 -18.04
C LEU A 281 -18.75 1.19 -19.11
N ASN A 282 -18.37 -0.03 -19.50
CA ASN A 282 -19.14 -0.91 -20.40
C ASN A 282 -19.59 -2.14 -19.63
N GLU A 283 -20.91 -2.30 -19.47
CA GLU A 283 -21.52 -3.47 -18.84
C GLU A 283 -21.23 -4.73 -19.67
N LEU A 284 -20.77 -5.77 -19.00
CA LEU A 284 -20.50 -7.10 -19.57
C LEU A 284 -21.66 -8.06 -19.31
N GLY A 285 -22.38 -7.85 -18.21
CA GLY A 285 -23.55 -8.61 -17.83
C GLY A 285 -24.01 -8.20 -16.44
N CYS A 286 -25.23 -8.60 -16.11
CA CYS A 286 -25.81 -8.35 -14.80
C CYS A 286 -26.81 -9.46 -14.45
N ALA A 287 -27.18 -9.55 -13.18
CA ALA A 287 -28.17 -10.49 -12.65
C ALA A 287 -28.90 -9.90 -11.44
N ASP A 288 -30.16 -10.29 -11.27
CA ASP A 288 -31.05 -9.87 -10.18
C ASP A 288 -31.63 -11.10 -9.45
N GLU A 289 -32.31 -12.01 -10.15
CA GLU A 289 -32.99 -13.15 -9.55
C GLU A 289 -32.68 -14.50 -10.23
N PRO A 290 -32.80 -15.64 -9.49
CA PRO A 290 -33.00 -15.71 -8.04
C PRO A 290 -31.69 -15.56 -7.25
N GLU A 291 -31.76 -15.02 -6.04
CA GLU A 291 -30.62 -14.96 -5.12
C GLU A 291 -30.30 -16.32 -4.46
N PRO A 292 -29.00 -16.63 -4.21
CA PRO A 292 -27.84 -15.91 -4.71
C PRO A 292 -27.69 -16.09 -6.23
N TYR A 293 -27.25 -15.05 -6.91
CA TYR A 293 -27.05 -15.05 -8.36
C TYR A 293 -25.57 -14.98 -8.73
N SER A 294 -25.31 -15.18 -10.03
CA SER A 294 -23.95 -15.10 -10.56
C SER A 294 -23.91 -14.52 -11.95
N VAL A 295 -22.85 -13.77 -12.25
CA VAL A 295 -22.57 -13.22 -13.59
C VAL A 295 -21.27 -13.84 -14.11
N LEU A 296 -21.35 -14.47 -15.28
CA LEU A 296 -20.18 -15.02 -16.00
C LEU A 296 -19.66 -14.00 -17.00
N PHE A 297 -18.34 -13.83 -17.07
CA PHE A 297 -17.70 -12.91 -18.01
C PHE A 297 -16.28 -13.35 -18.38
N ASN A 298 -15.79 -12.91 -19.55
CA ASN A 298 -14.44 -13.21 -20.02
C ASN A 298 -13.49 -12.18 -19.42
N ALA A 299 -12.62 -12.66 -18.54
CA ALA A 299 -11.55 -11.88 -17.94
C ALA A 299 -10.32 -11.92 -18.84
N ILE A 300 -9.66 -10.77 -19.01
CA ILE A 300 -8.40 -10.62 -19.74
C ILE A 300 -7.32 -10.27 -18.72
N SER A 301 -6.19 -10.98 -18.75
CA SER A 301 -5.07 -10.81 -17.83
C SER A 301 -4.64 -9.34 -17.72
N GLY A 302 -4.40 -8.89 -16.48
CA GLY A 302 -3.99 -7.54 -16.14
C GLY A 302 -5.10 -6.48 -16.26
N ARG A 303 -6.26 -6.83 -16.83
CA ARG A 303 -7.37 -5.88 -16.97
C ARG A 303 -8.15 -5.75 -15.66
N ARG A 304 -8.49 -4.50 -15.33
CA ARG A 304 -9.37 -4.17 -14.21
C ARG A 304 -10.84 -4.29 -14.62
N TYR A 305 -11.61 -4.93 -13.75
CA TYR A 305 -13.07 -5.05 -13.81
C TYR A 305 -13.68 -4.37 -12.59
N TYR A 306 -14.91 -3.89 -12.75
CA TYR A 306 -15.70 -3.30 -11.67
C TYR A 306 -16.97 -4.12 -11.47
N PHE A 307 -17.40 -4.28 -10.22
CA PHE A 307 -18.65 -4.93 -9.86
C PHE A 307 -19.49 -3.94 -9.08
N GLN A 308 -20.75 -3.76 -9.47
CA GLN A 308 -21.70 -2.93 -8.74
C GLN A 308 -22.76 -3.86 -8.18
N VAL A 309 -23.11 -3.69 -6.91
CA VAL A 309 -24.19 -4.44 -6.26
C VAL A 309 -25.06 -3.47 -5.49
N GLY A 310 -26.35 -3.45 -5.77
CA GLY A 310 -27.31 -2.54 -5.15
C GLY A 310 -28.67 -3.18 -4.97
N ASP A 311 -29.54 -2.49 -4.25
CA ASP A 311 -30.93 -2.87 -4.01
C ASP A 311 -31.79 -2.62 -5.27
N TRP A 312 -32.71 -3.53 -5.55
CA TRP A 312 -33.55 -3.49 -6.73
C TRP A 312 -34.70 -2.48 -6.55
N GLY A 313 -34.98 -1.70 -7.60
CA GLY A 313 -36.15 -0.83 -7.65
C GLY A 313 -35.89 0.61 -7.20
N SER A 314 -36.80 1.18 -6.39
CA SER A 314 -36.82 2.63 -6.08
C SER A 314 -37.16 2.95 -4.61
N ALA A 315 -37.11 1.96 -3.72
CA ALA A 315 -37.47 2.11 -2.30
C ALA A 315 -36.58 1.22 -1.41
N PRO A 316 -35.27 1.47 -1.42
CA PRO A 316 -34.27 0.55 -0.92
C PRO A 316 -34.03 0.69 0.59
N ALA A 317 -33.48 -0.36 1.18
CA ALA A 317 -32.88 -0.31 2.51
C ALA A 317 -31.43 -0.83 2.51
N GLY A 318 -31.00 -1.49 1.43
CA GLY A 318 -29.77 -2.28 1.38
C GLY A 318 -29.73 -3.32 2.49
N GLY A 319 -28.52 -3.75 2.84
CA GLY A 319 -28.22 -4.56 4.01
C GLY A 319 -27.01 -5.46 3.79
N ILE A 320 -27.04 -6.68 4.31
CA ILE A 320 -25.84 -7.55 4.23
C ILE A 320 -25.74 -8.17 2.84
N THR A 321 -24.56 -8.02 2.24
CA THR A 321 -24.20 -8.56 0.93
C THR A 321 -22.89 -9.31 1.03
N ASP A 322 -22.87 -10.55 0.53
CA ASP A 322 -21.62 -11.27 0.28
C ASP A 322 -21.27 -11.20 -1.22
N VAL A 323 -20.03 -10.88 -1.53
CA VAL A 323 -19.50 -10.82 -2.90
C VAL A 323 -18.23 -11.66 -2.98
N GLN A 324 -18.10 -12.45 -4.05
CA GLN A 324 -16.92 -13.25 -4.31
C GLN A 324 -16.67 -13.34 -5.82
N VAL A 325 -15.40 -13.28 -6.23
CA VAL A 325 -15.00 -13.63 -7.60
C VAL A 325 -14.31 -14.99 -7.57
N ILE A 326 -14.75 -15.90 -8.43
CA ILE A 326 -14.14 -17.23 -8.62
C ILE A 326 -13.95 -17.54 -10.10
N PRO A 327 -13.12 -18.53 -10.47
CA PRO A 327 -13.16 -19.10 -11.80
C PRO A 327 -14.53 -19.67 -12.14
N GLY A 328 -15.09 -19.28 -13.28
CA GLY A 328 -16.31 -19.87 -13.81
C GLY A 328 -16.10 -21.26 -14.39
N CYS A 329 -14.85 -21.59 -14.74
CA CYS A 329 -14.38 -22.93 -15.09
C CYS A 329 -13.05 -23.22 -14.36
N PRO A 330 -13.07 -23.65 -13.09
CA PRO A 330 -11.84 -23.79 -12.29
C PRO A 330 -10.78 -24.70 -12.91
N GLY A 331 -11.18 -25.76 -13.61
CA GLY A 331 -10.25 -26.69 -14.24
C GLY A 331 -9.51 -26.15 -15.47
N ASP A 332 -9.95 -25.02 -16.05
CA ASP A 332 -9.29 -24.33 -17.17
C ASP A 332 -8.30 -23.32 -16.58
N VAL A 333 -7.11 -23.83 -16.28
CA VAL A 333 -6.04 -23.13 -15.57
C VAL A 333 -5.28 -22.23 -16.52
N ASN A 334 -5.14 -22.62 -17.79
CA ASN A 334 -4.43 -21.84 -18.80
C ASN A 334 -5.33 -20.78 -19.50
N GLY A 335 -6.65 -20.87 -19.32
CA GLY A 335 -7.62 -19.91 -19.87
C GLY A 335 -7.96 -20.13 -21.36
N ASP A 336 -7.66 -21.30 -21.92
CA ASP A 336 -7.86 -21.60 -23.34
C ASP A 336 -9.28 -22.09 -23.68
N ASN A 337 -10.16 -22.17 -22.67
CA ASN A 337 -11.53 -22.68 -22.69
C ASN A 337 -11.64 -24.21 -22.79
N HIS A 338 -10.59 -24.97 -22.52
CA HIS A 338 -10.60 -26.43 -22.56
C HIS A 338 -9.82 -27.06 -21.40
N VAL A 339 -10.50 -27.79 -20.53
CA VAL A 339 -9.84 -28.53 -19.44
C VAL A 339 -9.13 -29.77 -20.01
N ASN A 340 -7.81 -29.74 -20.07
CA ASN A 340 -7.00 -30.77 -20.72
C ASN A 340 -5.60 -30.95 -20.09
N PHE A 341 -4.67 -31.56 -20.85
CA PHE A 341 -3.30 -31.81 -20.38
C PHE A 341 -2.51 -30.53 -20.12
N ASP A 342 -2.81 -29.44 -20.82
CA ASP A 342 -2.11 -28.17 -20.64
C ASP A 342 -2.43 -27.58 -19.26
N ASP A 343 -3.67 -27.69 -18.76
CA ASP A 343 -4.04 -27.28 -17.41
C ASP A 343 -3.40 -28.13 -16.32
N LEU A 344 -3.41 -29.46 -16.53
CA LEU A 344 -2.78 -30.39 -15.60
C LEU A 344 -1.28 -30.13 -15.48
N ASN A 345 -0.62 -29.79 -16.59
CA ASN A 345 0.81 -29.49 -16.56
C ASN A 345 1.10 -28.28 -15.66
N ILE A 346 0.25 -27.23 -15.65
CA ILE A 346 0.44 -26.06 -14.78
C ILE A 346 0.37 -26.46 -13.30
N VAL A 347 -0.63 -27.26 -12.90
CA VAL A 347 -0.73 -27.78 -11.52
C VAL A 347 0.50 -28.61 -11.13
N LEU A 348 1.02 -29.41 -12.06
CA LEU A 348 2.19 -30.25 -11.81
C LEU A 348 3.51 -29.47 -11.75
N GLU A 349 3.63 -28.35 -12.49
CA GLU A 349 4.82 -27.51 -12.51
C GLU A 349 5.07 -26.81 -11.16
N SER A 350 4.00 -26.45 -10.47
CA SER A 350 4.04 -25.78 -9.15
C SER A 350 3.76 -26.73 -7.99
N TRP A 351 3.83 -28.04 -8.20
CA TRP A 351 3.41 -29.03 -7.21
C TRP A 351 4.09 -28.86 -5.84
N ASN A 352 3.28 -28.81 -4.78
CA ASN A 352 3.69 -28.67 -3.39
C ASN A 352 4.50 -27.38 -3.12
N THR A 353 4.12 -26.30 -3.81
CA THR A 353 4.62 -24.94 -3.56
C THR A 353 3.53 -24.06 -2.97
N SER A 354 3.93 -23.02 -2.22
CA SER A 354 3.02 -21.95 -1.78
C SER A 354 3.02 -20.85 -2.82
N VAL A 355 1.84 -20.41 -3.21
CA VAL A 355 1.59 -19.43 -4.27
C VAL A 355 0.56 -18.42 -3.79
N ASN A 356 0.34 -17.34 -4.55
CA ASN A 356 -0.82 -16.49 -4.28
C ASN A 356 -2.11 -17.28 -4.60
N PRO A 357 -3.17 -17.13 -3.79
CA PRO A 357 -4.44 -17.80 -4.04
C PRO A 357 -4.93 -17.67 -5.48
N GLY A 358 -5.10 -18.82 -6.13
CA GLY A 358 -5.62 -18.88 -7.48
C GLY A 358 -4.61 -18.67 -8.60
N GLU A 359 -3.31 -18.50 -8.30
CA GLU A 359 -2.22 -18.36 -9.27
C GLU A 359 -1.40 -19.65 -9.40
N ASP A 360 -0.60 -19.77 -10.47
CA ASP A 360 0.42 -20.81 -10.63
C ASP A 360 -0.04 -22.27 -10.39
N GLY A 361 -1.29 -22.60 -10.71
CA GLY A 361 -1.83 -23.96 -10.54
C GLY A 361 -2.51 -24.22 -9.20
N ASP A 362 -2.65 -23.22 -8.33
CA ASP A 362 -3.62 -23.25 -7.22
C ASP A 362 -5.01 -23.01 -7.80
N VAL A 363 -5.80 -24.08 -7.91
CA VAL A 363 -7.10 -24.11 -8.56
C VAL A 363 -8.22 -23.88 -7.54
N ASN A 364 -8.00 -24.22 -6.27
CA ASN A 364 -8.99 -24.07 -5.22
C ASN A 364 -8.87 -22.75 -4.43
N GLY A 365 -7.76 -22.01 -4.61
CA GLY A 365 -7.50 -20.74 -3.95
C GLY A 365 -7.02 -20.85 -2.51
N ASP A 366 -6.48 -22.00 -2.07
CA ASP A 366 -6.02 -22.21 -0.69
C ASP A 366 -4.57 -21.74 -0.45
N GLY A 367 -3.89 -21.30 -1.50
CA GLY A 367 -2.52 -20.80 -1.48
C GLY A 367 -1.45 -21.89 -1.55
N VAL A 368 -1.81 -23.16 -1.76
CA VAL A 368 -0.87 -24.28 -1.88
C VAL A 368 -1.28 -25.24 -2.99
N VAL A 369 -0.42 -25.40 -4.00
CA VAL A 369 -0.67 -26.33 -5.11
C VAL A 369 -0.48 -27.78 -4.65
N ASN A 370 -1.56 -28.56 -4.62
CA ASN A 370 -1.56 -29.92 -4.10
C ASN A 370 -2.62 -30.83 -4.77
N PHE A 371 -2.95 -31.94 -4.12
CA PHE A 371 -3.91 -32.91 -4.66
C PHE A 371 -5.33 -32.35 -4.81
N ALA A 372 -5.72 -31.39 -3.96
CA ALA A 372 -7.01 -30.73 -4.06
C ALA A 372 -7.17 -29.97 -5.39
N ASP A 373 -6.10 -29.34 -5.89
CA ASP A 373 -6.12 -28.63 -7.17
C ASP A 373 -6.21 -29.58 -8.36
N LEU A 374 -5.41 -30.67 -8.30
CA LEU A 374 -5.42 -31.71 -9.32
C LEU A 374 -6.78 -32.41 -9.41
N GLU A 375 -7.45 -32.62 -8.27
CA GLU A 375 -8.79 -33.23 -8.24
C GLU A 375 -9.79 -32.38 -9.02
N ILE A 376 -9.73 -31.04 -8.90
CA ILE A 376 -10.62 -30.13 -9.65
C ILE A 376 -10.38 -30.23 -11.17
N VAL A 377 -9.12 -30.22 -11.62
CA VAL A 377 -8.79 -30.38 -13.05
C VAL A 377 -9.26 -31.75 -13.57
N ASN A 378 -9.05 -32.81 -12.79
CA ASN A 378 -9.45 -34.16 -13.14
C ASN A 378 -10.98 -34.33 -13.19
N ASP A 379 -11.71 -33.72 -12.26
CA ASP A 379 -13.18 -33.78 -12.22
C ASP A 379 -13.83 -33.05 -13.39
N LEU A 380 -13.16 -32.04 -13.93
CA LEU A 380 -13.61 -31.26 -15.09
C LEU A 380 -12.97 -31.69 -16.41
N TRP A 381 -12.26 -32.83 -16.44
CA TRP A 381 -11.49 -33.26 -17.60
C TRP A 381 -12.28 -33.32 -18.91
N GLY A 382 -11.79 -32.64 -19.94
CA GLY A 382 -12.43 -32.57 -21.26
C GLY A 382 -13.60 -31.59 -21.35
N ALA A 383 -13.90 -30.82 -20.29
CA ALA A 383 -14.90 -29.77 -20.34
C ALA A 383 -14.50 -28.67 -21.34
N SER A 384 -15.50 -28.08 -22.00
CA SER A 384 -15.34 -26.87 -22.81
C SER A 384 -15.99 -25.70 -22.10
N CYS A 385 -15.21 -24.67 -21.79
CA CYS A 385 -15.58 -23.56 -20.92
C CYS A 385 -16.08 -22.33 -21.69
N THR A 386 -16.80 -22.55 -22.80
CA THR A 386 -17.37 -21.47 -23.61
C THR A 386 -18.78 -21.10 -23.14
N PHE A 387 -19.13 -19.81 -23.17
CA PHE A 387 -20.45 -19.28 -22.85
C PHE A 387 -20.97 -18.31 -23.91
#